data_AF-A0A8H3L897-F1
#
_entry.id   AF-A0A8H3L897-F1
#
_cell.length_a   1.000
_cell.length_b   1.000
_cell.length_c   1.000
_cell.angle_alpha   90.00
_cell.angle_beta   90.00
_cell.angle_gamma   90.00
#
_symmetry.space_group_name_H-M   'P 1'
#
loop_
_entity.id
_entity.type
_entity.pdbx_description
1 polymer ?
#
loop_
_entity_poly.entity_id
_entity_poly.type
_entity_poly.pdbx_seq_one_letter_code
_entity_poly.pdbx_strand_id
1 'polypeptide(L)'
;MNVLRDIVHKHVDYYLDEYIEEMQARTGKHVSVSTLWKSLAYCSIICKKLHKATSERNELLRGVFIASIGHYRIDQLVFMDESSKDECTSTCFYGYSEINSKAIKKVVFIRGKRYTLLPALTKTGIIAVDIMESSCTKQRFKEFVASQVIHYDQELLEYLDAFGVKVEFLPPYSPDLNPIETAFSTIKQFLQRNRYFVDTSYNPIYLLLIACSQITPRMVEGYFRGSGYF
;
A
#
# COMPACT_ATOMS: atom_id res chain seq x y z
N MET A 1 -22.54 29.06 -14.52
CA MET A 1 -22.12 27.85 -13.75
C MET A 1 -21.81 26.64 -14.62
N ASN A 2 -22.49 26.41 -15.75
CA ASN A 2 -22.15 25.30 -16.67
C ASN A 2 -20.71 25.34 -17.19
N VAL A 3 -20.17 26.54 -17.44
CA VAL A 3 -18.78 26.73 -17.89
C VAL A 3 -17.78 26.19 -16.86
N LEU A 4 -17.94 26.49 -15.57
CA LEU A 4 -17.04 26.01 -14.52
C LEU A 4 -17.10 24.47 -14.39
N ARG A 5 -18.29 23.88 -14.49
CA ARG A 5 -18.44 22.41 -14.49
C ARG A 5 -17.76 21.75 -15.68
N ASP A 6 -17.87 22.32 -16.87
CA ASP A 6 -17.20 21.82 -18.08
C ASP A 6 -15.66 21.91 -17.98
N ILE A 7 -15.13 23.02 -17.43
CA ILE A 7 -13.68 23.16 -17.21
C ILE A 7 -13.18 22.09 -16.24
N VAL A 8 -13.82 21.95 -15.07
CA VAL A 8 -13.43 20.94 -14.06
C VAL A 8 -13.51 19.52 -14.61
N HIS A 9 -14.49 19.22 -15.47
CA HIS A 9 -14.60 17.90 -16.08
C HIS A 9 -13.44 17.60 -17.05
N LYS A 10 -12.96 18.61 -17.79
CA LYS A 10 -11.86 18.45 -18.76
C LYS A 10 -10.48 18.47 -18.10
N HIS A 11 -10.35 19.30 -17.06
CA HIS A 11 -9.08 19.56 -16.38
C HIS A 11 -9.30 19.48 -14.87
N VAL A 12 -9.25 18.25 -14.34
CA VAL A 12 -9.51 17.97 -12.91
C VAL A 12 -8.36 18.42 -11.99
N ASP A 13 -7.21 18.72 -12.57
CA ASP A 13 -5.92 18.90 -11.91
C ASP A 13 -5.39 20.34 -11.94
N TYR A 14 -6.14 21.28 -12.52
CA TYR A 14 -5.76 22.69 -12.55
C TYR A 14 -5.62 23.29 -11.15
N TYR A 15 -4.64 24.17 -11.01
CA TYR A 15 -4.53 25.10 -9.88
C TYR A 15 -5.64 26.17 -9.96
N LEU A 16 -5.89 26.84 -8.83
CA LEU A 16 -6.99 27.81 -8.73
C LEU A 16 -6.83 29.00 -9.68
N ASP A 17 -5.60 29.44 -9.92
CA ASP A 17 -5.25 30.47 -10.90
C ASP A 17 -5.49 30.00 -12.34
N GLU A 18 -5.09 28.77 -12.70
CA GLU A 18 -5.36 28.19 -14.03
C GLU A 18 -6.87 28.10 -14.32
N TYR A 19 -7.69 27.75 -13.33
CA TYR A 19 -9.15 27.80 -13.46
C TYR A 19 -9.69 29.21 -13.69
N ILE A 20 -9.08 30.24 -13.07
CA ILE A 20 -9.49 31.64 -13.27
C ILE A 20 -9.15 32.10 -14.68
N GLU A 21 -7.96 31.79 -15.17
CA GLU A 21 -7.52 32.14 -16.52
C GLU A 21 -8.43 31.49 -17.58
N GLU A 22 -8.73 30.21 -17.44
CA GLU A 22 -9.61 29.49 -18.36
C GLU A 22 -11.07 30.01 -18.29
N MET A 23 -11.55 30.35 -17.09
CA MET A 23 -12.86 30.98 -16.94
C MET A 23 -12.90 32.37 -17.59
N GLN A 24 -11.84 33.17 -17.45
CA GLN A 24 -11.75 34.47 -18.09
C GLN A 24 -11.70 34.34 -19.61
N ALA A 25 -10.93 33.39 -20.15
CA ALA A 25 -10.86 33.14 -21.59
C ALA A 25 -12.23 32.81 -22.19
N ARG A 26 -13.06 32.03 -21.48
CA ARG A 26 -14.39 31.61 -21.98
C ARG A 26 -15.51 32.61 -21.73
N THR A 27 -15.45 33.36 -20.64
CA THR A 27 -16.55 34.24 -20.21
C THR A 27 -16.26 35.73 -20.35
N GLY A 28 -15.00 36.09 -20.63
CA GLY A 28 -14.50 37.46 -20.64
C GLY A 28 -14.40 38.11 -19.25
N LYS A 29 -14.70 37.38 -18.17
CA LYS A 29 -14.77 37.92 -16.81
C LYS A 29 -13.65 37.36 -15.95
N HIS A 30 -12.80 38.24 -15.45
CA HIS A 30 -11.82 37.90 -14.43
C HIS A 30 -12.48 37.87 -13.05
N VAL A 31 -12.21 36.82 -12.27
CA VAL A 31 -12.77 36.62 -10.93
C VAL A 31 -11.65 36.39 -9.92
N SER A 32 -11.86 36.80 -8.67
CA SER A 32 -10.89 36.53 -7.60
C SER A 32 -10.93 35.06 -7.16
N VAL A 33 -9.82 34.56 -6.60
CA VAL A 33 -9.71 33.20 -6.03
C VAL A 33 -10.85 32.91 -5.04
N SER A 34 -11.16 33.86 -4.16
CA SER A 34 -12.27 33.72 -3.19
C SER A 34 -13.64 33.56 -3.87
N THR A 35 -13.83 34.20 -5.02
CA THR A 35 -15.08 34.11 -5.81
C THR A 35 -15.17 32.77 -6.54
N LEU A 36 -14.06 32.30 -7.12
CA LEU A 36 -13.97 30.96 -7.69
C LEU A 36 -14.29 29.90 -6.64
N TRP A 37 -13.70 30.02 -5.44
CA TRP A 37 -13.91 29.07 -4.35
C TRP A 37 -15.39 28.98 -3.93
N LYS A 38 -16.06 30.13 -3.78
CA LYS A 38 -17.51 30.19 -3.54
C LYS A 38 -18.32 29.57 -4.68
N SER A 39 -17.88 29.76 -5.92
CA SER A 39 -18.54 29.22 -7.11
C SER A 39 -18.40 27.71 -7.22
N LEU A 40 -17.22 27.15 -6.87
CA LEU A 40 -16.99 25.71 -6.75
C LEU A 40 -17.91 25.10 -5.69
N ALA A 41 -17.96 25.72 -4.50
CA ALA A 41 -18.83 25.29 -3.42
C ALA A 41 -20.32 25.33 -3.82
N TYR A 42 -20.76 26.41 -4.48
CA TYR A 42 -22.12 26.53 -5.02
C TYR A 42 -22.43 25.43 -6.05
N CYS A 43 -21.46 25.05 -6.87
CA CYS A 43 -21.58 23.95 -7.82
C CYS A 43 -21.49 22.55 -7.18
N SER A 44 -21.33 22.45 -5.86
CA SER A 44 -21.06 21.22 -5.10
C SER A 44 -19.77 20.50 -5.54
N ILE A 45 -18.76 21.26 -5.96
CA ILE A 45 -17.44 20.76 -6.32
C ILE A 45 -16.52 20.95 -5.12
N ILE A 46 -15.88 19.87 -4.68
CA ILE A 46 -14.96 19.86 -3.54
C ILE A 46 -13.56 19.45 -3.98
N CYS A 47 -12.54 20.00 -3.31
CA CYS A 47 -11.16 19.58 -3.52
C CYS A 47 -10.98 18.17 -2.93
N LYS A 48 -10.49 17.25 -3.75
CA LYS A 48 -10.12 15.89 -3.36
C LYS A 48 -8.67 15.66 -3.76
N LYS A 49 -7.99 14.76 -3.04
CA LYS A 49 -6.67 14.29 -3.46
C LYS A 49 -6.80 13.56 -4.80
N LEU A 50 -6.03 13.97 -5.80
CA LEU A 50 -6.00 13.29 -7.10
C LEU A 50 -5.54 11.84 -6.92
N HIS A 51 -6.30 10.91 -7.46
CA HIS A 51 -5.92 9.51 -7.52
C HIS A 51 -5.15 9.29 -8.83
N LYS A 52 -3.85 9.02 -8.74
CA LYS A 52 -3.04 8.64 -9.90
C LYS A 52 -3.39 7.22 -10.29
N ALA A 53 -4.25 7.04 -11.28
CA ALA A 53 -4.39 5.75 -11.95
C ALA A 53 -3.19 5.58 -12.90
N THR A 54 -2.44 4.48 -12.76
CA THR A 54 -1.33 4.15 -13.68
C THR A 54 -1.91 3.78 -15.04
N SER A 55 -1.46 4.45 -16.11
CA SER A 55 -1.85 4.14 -17.49
C SER A 55 -1.42 2.74 -17.95
N GLU A 56 -0.40 2.16 -17.30
CA GLU A 56 0.10 0.81 -17.55
C GLU A 56 -0.76 -0.30 -16.95
N ARG A 57 -1.83 0.06 -16.22
CA ARG A 57 -2.76 -0.91 -15.63
C ARG A 57 -3.63 -1.52 -16.73
N ASN A 58 -3.57 -2.85 -16.86
CA ASN A 58 -4.32 -3.60 -17.85
C ASN A 58 -5.55 -4.28 -17.23
N GLU A 59 -6.74 -3.75 -17.52
CA GLU A 59 -8.01 -4.26 -16.97
C GLU A 59 -8.41 -5.63 -17.53
N LEU A 60 -7.97 -6.00 -18.74
CA LEU A 60 -8.24 -7.34 -19.28
C LEU A 60 -7.48 -8.42 -18.48
N LEU A 61 -6.18 -8.19 -18.21
CA LEU A 61 -5.38 -9.11 -17.40
C LEU A 61 -5.91 -9.23 -15.97
N ARG A 62 -6.43 -8.12 -15.41
CA ARG A 62 -7.10 -8.13 -14.10
C ARG A 62 -8.38 -8.97 -14.12
N GLY A 63 -9.21 -8.82 -15.14
CA GLY A 63 -10.42 -9.63 -15.30
C GLY A 63 -10.11 -11.13 -15.38
N VAL A 64 -9.08 -11.51 -16.16
CA VAL A 64 -8.61 -12.90 -16.26
C VAL A 64 -8.09 -13.41 -14.92
N PHE A 65 -7.30 -12.61 -14.19
CA PHE A 65 -6.79 -12.98 -12.87
C PHE A 65 -7.93 -13.22 -11.87
N ILE A 66 -8.89 -12.29 -11.79
CA ILE A 66 -10.05 -12.40 -10.88
C ILE A 66 -10.87 -13.65 -11.22
N ALA A 67 -11.09 -13.92 -12.51
CA ALA A 67 -11.78 -15.13 -12.95
C ALA A 67 -10.99 -16.41 -12.57
N SER A 68 -9.66 -16.42 -12.72
CA SER A 68 -8.83 -17.55 -12.32
C SER A 68 -8.93 -17.82 -10.81
N ILE A 69 -8.74 -16.78 -9.99
CA ILE A 69 -8.74 -16.91 -8.53
C ILE A 69 -10.13 -17.24 -7.98
N GLY A 70 -11.21 -16.80 -8.64
CA GLY A 70 -12.58 -17.10 -8.24
C GLY A 70 -12.94 -18.60 -8.19
N HIS A 71 -12.12 -19.48 -8.76
CA HIS A 71 -12.28 -20.94 -8.67
C HIS A 71 -11.82 -21.52 -7.33
N TYR A 72 -11.03 -20.78 -6.54
CA TYR A 72 -10.46 -21.25 -5.29
C TYR A 72 -11.22 -20.69 -4.09
N ARG A 73 -11.29 -21.48 -3.01
CA ARG A 73 -11.79 -20.96 -1.74
C ARG A 73 -10.74 -20.08 -1.10
N ILE A 74 -11.19 -19.10 -0.33
CA ILE A 74 -10.32 -18.21 0.47
C ILE A 74 -9.35 -19.01 1.35
N ASP A 75 -9.80 -20.13 1.92
CA ASP A 75 -8.98 -21.00 2.77
C ASP A 75 -7.83 -21.70 2.02
N GLN A 76 -7.83 -21.69 0.69
CA GLN A 76 -6.79 -22.27 -0.16
C GLN A 76 -5.79 -21.22 -0.67
N LEU A 77 -6.02 -19.93 -0.40
CA LEU A 77 -5.19 -18.85 -0.90
C LEU A 77 -4.12 -18.47 0.12
N VAL A 78 -2.87 -18.40 -0.36
CA VAL A 78 -1.72 -17.90 0.39
C VAL A 78 -1.14 -16.73 -0.39
N PHE A 79 -1.17 -15.54 0.21
CA PHE A 79 -0.60 -14.33 -0.38
C PHE A 79 0.81 -14.12 0.16
N MET A 80 1.76 -13.85 -0.74
CA MET A 80 3.15 -13.58 -0.40
C MET A 80 3.60 -12.37 -1.19
N ASP A 81 4.32 -11.47 -0.53
CA ASP A 81 4.95 -10.33 -1.17
C ASP A 81 6.06 -9.79 -0.27
N GLU A 82 6.88 -8.89 -0.80
CA GLU A 82 7.99 -8.28 -0.09
C GLU A 82 7.67 -6.83 0.28
N SER A 83 7.81 -6.51 1.57
CA SER A 83 7.85 -5.11 2.01
C SER A 83 9.22 -4.79 2.55
N SER A 84 9.91 -3.85 1.92
CA SER A 84 11.07 -3.24 2.53
C SER A 84 10.64 -2.27 3.64
N LYS A 85 11.30 -2.36 4.79
CA LYS A 85 11.26 -1.35 5.84
C LYS A 85 12.47 -0.45 5.65
N ASP A 86 12.19 0.79 5.26
CA ASP A 86 13.19 1.83 5.07
C ASP A 86 13.28 2.77 6.30
N GLU A 87 14.17 3.76 6.20
CA GLU A 87 14.47 4.75 7.23
C GLU A 87 13.29 5.70 7.53
N CYS A 88 12.30 5.79 6.63
CA CYS A 88 11.16 6.71 6.71
C CYS A 88 9.87 6.06 7.20
N THR A 89 9.84 4.73 7.32
CA THR A 89 8.60 4.00 7.62
C THR A 89 8.01 4.34 9.01
N SER A 90 8.82 4.80 9.98
CA SER A 90 8.38 5.11 11.36
C SER A 90 8.18 6.61 11.66
N THR A 91 8.29 7.49 10.66
CA THR A 91 8.11 8.94 10.89
C THR A 91 6.65 9.36 10.73
N CYS A 92 6.11 10.09 11.72
CA CYS A 92 4.86 10.83 11.55
C CYS A 92 5.13 11.99 10.58
N PHE A 93 4.29 12.12 9.55
CA PHE A 93 4.36 13.23 8.59
C PHE A 93 3.86 14.56 9.16
N TYR A 94 3.19 14.52 10.30
CA TYR A 94 2.60 15.67 10.98
C TYR A 94 3.17 15.81 12.38
N GLY A 95 3.44 17.05 12.77
CA GLY A 95 3.91 17.43 14.10
C GLY A 95 3.41 18.82 14.46
N TYR A 96 3.41 19.12 15.75
CA TYR A 96 2.98 20.43 16.26
C TYR A 96 4.21 21.26 16.63
N SER A 97 4.14 22.55 16.34
CA SER A 97 5.13 23.55 16.72
C SER A 97 4.44 24.86 17.04
N GLU A 98 5.15 25.76 17.72
CA GLU A 98 4.66 27.11 17.96
C GLU A 98 4.41 27.84 16.63
N ILE A 99 3.51 28.81 16.64
CA ILE A 99 3.22 29.66 15.48
C ILE A 99 4.54 30.28 14.98
N ASN A 100 4.76 30.24 13.67
CA ASN A 100 6.01 30.68 13.00
C ASN A 100 7.28 29.87 13.32
N SER A 101 7.17 28.70 13.95
CA SER A 101 8.30 27.79 14.18
C SER A 101 8.13 26.48 13.42
N LYS A 102 9.23 25.83 13.05
CA LYS A 102 9.20 24.51 12.41
C LYS A 102 9.10 23.42 13.48
N ALA A 103 8.23 22.44 13.27
CA ALA A 103 8.24 21.20 14.04
C ALA A 103 9.47 20.38 13.65
N ILE A 104 10.53 20.44 14.45
CA ILE A 104 11.80 19.74 14.18
C ILE A 104 11.89 18.52 15.09
N LYS A 105 11.96 17.33 14.49
CA LYS A 105 12.29 16.08 15.19
C LYS A 105 13.64 15.56 14.72
N LYS A 106 14.61 15.49 15.63
CA LYS A 106 15.85 14.73 15.44
C LYS A 106 15.54 13.25 15.65
N VAL A 107 15.88 12.40 14.69
CA VAL A 107 15.63 10.96 14.74
C VAL A 107 16.95 10.25 15.02
N VAL A 108 16.95 9.26 15.91
CA VAL A 108 18.13 8.43 16.18
C VAL A 108 18.22 7.39 15.07
N PHE A 109 19.26 7.48 14.24
CA PHE A 109 19.45 6.63 13.07
C PHE A 109 20.43 5.50 13.37
N ILE A 110 20.07 4.27 13.03
CA ILE A 110 21.05 3.25 12.64
C ILE A 110 21.21 3.41 11.13
N ARG A 111 22.13 4.28 10.68
CA ARG A 111 22.42 4.46 9.25
C ARG A 111 22.85 3.12 8.63
N GLY A 112 22.28 2.77 7.48
CA GLY A 112 22.87 1.79 6.55
C GLY A 112 22.31 0.36 6.55
N LYS A 113 21.26 0.04 7.31
CA LYS A 113 20.66 -1.32 7.32
C LYS A 113 19.19 -1.28 6.93
N ARG A 114 18.83 -1.90 5.80
CA ARG A 114 17.45 -2.07 5.33
C ARG A 114 16.99 -3.48 5.70
N TYR A 115 15.77 -3.59 6.21
CA TYR A 115 15.18 -4.91 6.47
C TYR A 115 14.08 -5.18 5.47
N THR A 116 14.15 -6.32 4.79
CA THR A 116 13.07 -6.82 3.94
C THR A 116 12.24 -7.81 4.73
N LEU A 117 10.93 -7.61 4.71
CA LEU A 117 9.94 -8.48 5.33
C LEU A 117 9.28 -9.31 4.22
N LEU A 118 9.29 -10.63 4.37
CA LEU A 118 8.64 -11.58 3.48
C LEU A 118 7.65 -12.43 4.29
N PRO A 119 6.38 -12.03 4.42
CA PRO A 119 5.35 -12.82 5.09
C PRO A 119 4.55 -13.68 4.11
N ALA A 120 4.02 -14.79 4.62
CA ALA A 120 2.95 -15.56 3.98
C ALA A 120 1.64 -15.35 4.74
N LEU A 121 0.67 -14.71 4.08
CA LEU A 121 -0.63 -14.35 4.63
C LEU A 121 -1.71 -15.33 4.15
N THR A 122 -2.48 -15.86 5.10
CA THR A 122 -3.67 -16.69 4.84
C THR A 122 -4.86 -16.10 5.57
N LYS A 123 -6.06 -16.68 5.40
CA LYS A 123 -7.29 -16.26 6.11
C LYS A 123 -7.14 -16.22 7.64
N THR A 124 -6.26 -17.05 8.22
CA THR A 124 -6.06 -17.11 9.68
C THR A 124 -5.03 -16.10 10.19
N GLY A 125 -4.21 -15.52 9.32
CA GLY A 125 -3.09 -14.66 9.73
C GLY A 125 -1.83 -14.92 8.92
N ILE A 126 -0.74 -14.33 9.40
CA ILE A 126 0.60 -14.63 8.90
C ILE A 126 1.03 -15.99 9.45
N ILE A 127 1.25 -16.95 8.56
CA ILE A 127 1.66 -18.32 8.93
C ILE A 127 3.18 -18.47 9.02
N ALA A 128 3.90 -17.69 8.22
CA ALA A 128 5.36 -17.72 8.13
C ALA A 128 5.88 -16.32 7.79
N VAL A 129 7.07 -15.99 8.29
CA VAL A 129 7.71 -14.71 8.03
C VAL A 129 9.23 -14.88 8.02
N ASP A 130 9.88 -14.41 6.95
CA ASP A 130 11.33 -14.24 6.89
C ASP A 130 11.64 -12.73 6.95
N ILE A 131 12.63 -12.37 7.76
CA ILE A 131 13.11 -11.00 7.92
C ILE A 131 14.61 -11.00 7.67
N MET A 132 15.02 -10.19 6.70
CA MET A 132 16.40 -10.18 6.23
C MET A 132 16.97 -8.77 6.14
N GLU A 133 18.25 -8.60 6.42
CA GLU A 133 18.96 -7.30 6.38
C GLU A 133 19.37 -6.87 4.96
N SER A 134 18.88 -7.56 3.93
CA SER A 134 19.21 -7.31 2.52
C SER A 134 17.96 -7.38 1.65
N SER A 135 18.10 -7.10 0.36
CA SER A 135 17.06 -7.44 -0.62
C SER A 135 16.82 -8.95 -0.65
N CYS A 136 15.61 -9.37 -0.97
CA CYS A 136 15.31 -10.77 -1.21
C CYS A 136 15.87 -11.19 -2.56
N THR A 137 16.52 -12.36 -2.59
CA THR A 137 16.98 -12.98 -3.84
C THR A 137 16.00 -14.08 -4.23
N LYS A 138 15.96 -14.41 -5.54
CA LYS A 138 15.12 -15.52 -6.03
C LYS A 138 15.39 -16.84 -5.29
N GLN A 139 16.64 -17.10 -4.93
CA GLN A 139 17.04 -18.30 -4.20
C GLN A 139 16.46 -18.31 -2.78
N ARG A 140 16.54 -17.18 -2.08
CA ARG A 140 16.02 -17.07 -0.72
C ARG A 140 14.49 -17.13 -0.68
N PHE A 141 13.81 -16.53 -1.66
CA PHE A 141 12.37 -16.67 -1.79
C PHE A 141 11.95 -18.14 -1.97
N LYS A 142 12.67 -18.87 -2.84
CA LYS A 142 12.47 -20.32 -3.02
C LYS A 142 12.66 -21.11 -1.73
N GLU A 143 13.74 -20.83 -1.00
CA GLU A 143 14.04 -21.44 0.30
C GLU A 143 12.95 -21.14 1.35
N PHE A 144 12.44 -19.92 1.38
CA PHE A 144 11.34 -19.53 2.27
C PHE A 144 10.06 -20.31 1.97
N VAL A 145 9.66 -20.40 0.70
CA VAL A 145 8.47 -21.14 0.29
C VAL A 145 8.61 -22.63 0.64
N ALA A 146 9.75 -23.24 0.30
CA ALA A 146 9.99 -24.65 0.58
C ALA A 146 10.02 -24.93 2.09
N SER A 147 10.83 -24.21 2.85
CA SER A 147 11.10 -24.54 4.25
C SER A 147 10.05 -24.04 5.26
N GLN A 148 9.48 -22.84 5.03
CA GLN A 148 8.62 -22.17 6.01
C GLN A 148 7.13 -22.21 5.65
N VAL A 149 6.78 -22.30 4.36
CA VAL A 149 5.38 -22.30 3.93
C VAL A 149 4.88 -23.72 3.68
N ILE A 150 5.67 -24.55 3.00
CA ILE A 150 5.31 -25.93 2.67
C ILE A 150 5.94 -26.93 3.66
N HIS A 151 7.03 -26.54 4.34
CA HIS A 151 7.84 -27.39 5.23
C HIS A 151 8.43 -28.63 4.51
N TYR A 152 9.01 -28.44 3.32
CA TYR A 152 9.57 -29.50 2.48
C TYR A 152 11.04 -29.23 2.07
N ASP A 153 11.76 -30.30 1.74
CA ASP A 153 13.18 -30.27 1.37
C ASP A 153 13.42 -29.62 -0.02
N GLN A 154 14.59 -29.00 -0.17
CA GLN A 154 14.95 -28.01 -1.17
C GLN A 154 15.03 -28.56 -2.61
N GLU A 155 15.13 -29.89 -2.77
CA GLU A 155 15.22 -30.59 -4.07
C GLU A 155 13.90 -30.69 -4.85
N LEU A 156 12.74 -30.39 -4.23
CA LEU A 156 11.41 -30.67 -4.81
C LEU A 156 10.64 -29.43 -5.34
N LEU A 157 11.29 -28.27 -5.46
CA LEU A 157 10.64 -27.07 -6.04
C LEU A 157 10.26 -27.24 -7.53
N GLU A 158 10.90 -28.16 -8.27
CA GLU A 158 10.50 -28.55 -9.62
C GLU A 158 9.18 -29.33 -9.64
N TYR A 159 8.67 -29.74 -8.47
CA TYR A 159 7.47 -30.55 -8.30
C TYR A 159 6.31 -29.80 -7.60
N LEU A 160 6.35 -28.47 -7.49
CA LEU A 160 5.21 -27.69 -6.94
C LEU A 160 3.88 -28.04 -7.66
N ASP A 161 3.93 -28.28 -8.97
CA ASP A 161 2.79 -28.76 -9.75
C ASP A 161 2.34 -30.18 -9.34
N ALA A 162 3.27 -31.07 -8.98
CA ALA A 162 2.94 -32.43 -8.54
C ALA A 162 2.27 -32.46 -7.16
N PHE A 163 2.47 -31.43 -6.33
CA PHE A 163 1.78 -31.26 -5.05
C PHE A 163 0.45 -30.51 -5.16
N GLY A 164 0.02 -30.14 -6.38
CA GLY A 164 -1.21 -29.39 -6.61
C GLY A 164 -1.13 -27.92 -6.16
N VAL A 165 0.09 -27.37 -5.97
CA VAL A 165 0.29 -25.96 -5.62
C VAL A 165 0.34 -25.15 -6.91
N LYS A 166 -0.69 -24.32 -7.12
CA LYS A 166 -0.72 -23.41 -8.25
C LYS A 166 -0.16 -22.05 -7.86
N VAL A 167 0.87 -21.60 -8.58
CA VAL A 167 1.41 -20.24 -8.43
C VAL A 167 0.70 -19.31 -9.41
N GLU A 168 0.03 -18.29 -8.89
CA GLU A 168 -0.64 -17.26 -9.67
C GLU A 168 0.02 -15.90 -9.40
N PHE A 169 0.46 -15.24 -10.46
CA PHE A 169 1.08 -13.91 -10.35
C PHE A 169 0.01 -12.82 -10.43
N LEU A 170 0.18 -11.79 -9.61
CA LEU A 170 -0.69 -10.61 -9.67
C LEU A 170 -0.52 -9.90 -11.02
N PRO A 171 -1.61 -9.35 -11.58
CA PRO A 171 -1.53 -8.53 -12.77
C PRO A 171 -0.71 -7.27 -12.48
N PRO A 172 -0.02 -6.70 -13.50
CA PRO A 172 0.79 -5.50 -13.33
C PRO A 172 0.01 -4.35 -12.66
N TYR A 173 0.68 -3.62 -11.77
CA TYR A 173 0.13 -2.44 -11.08
C TYR A 173 -1.22 -2.68 -10.38
N SER A 174 -1.42 -3.88 -9.82
CA SER A 174 -2.66 -4.27 -9.13
C SER A 174 -2.46 -4.64 -7.65
N PRO A 175 -1.78 -3.80 -6.84
CA PRO A 175 -1.62 -4.05 -5.41
C PRO A 175 -2.96 -4.08 -4.65
N ASP A 176 -4.01 -3.47 -5.21
CA ASP A 176 -5.38 -3.51 -4.67
C ASP A 176 -5.94 -4.95 -4.57
N LEU A 177 -5.50 -5.86 -5.44
CA LEU A 177 -5.91 -7.26 -5.43
C LEU A 177 -5.08 -8.11 -4.45
N ASN A 178 -4.10 -7.54 -3.76
CA ASN A 178 -3.23 -8.26 -2.83
C ASN A 178 -3.55 -7.88 -1.36
N PRO A 179 -4.22 -8.74 -0.58
CA PRO A 179 -4.56 -8.45 0.81
C PRO A 179 -3.34 -8.16 1.70
N ILE A 180 -2.16 -8.67 1.34
CA ILE A 180 -0.93 -8.48 2.12
C ILE A 180 -0.47 -7.01 2.13
N GLU A 181 -0.85 -6.20 1.15
CA GLU A 181 -0.57 -4.76 1.13
C GLU A 181 -1.25 -4.02 2.28
N THR A 182 -2.47 -4.44 2.61
CA THR A 182 -3.20 -3.91 3.78
C THR A 182 -2.57 -4.42 5.08
N ALA A 183 -2.06 -5.65 5.09
CA ALA A 183 -1.30 -6.19 6.22
C ALA A 183 0.00 -5.39 6.45
N PHE A 184 0.75 -5.06 5.40
CA PHE A 184 1.93 -4.19 5.50
C PHE A 184 1.59 -2.82 6.03
N SER A 185 0.49 -2.21 5.57
CA SER A 185 0.02 -0.92 6.07
C SER A 185 -0.24 -0.98 7.58
N THR A 186 -0.84 -2.07 8.07
CA THR A 186 -1.09 -2.30 9.50
C THR A 186 0.21 -2.45 10.29
N ILE A 187 1.15 -3.26 9.80
CA ILE A 187 2.48 -3.43 10.42
C ILE A 187 3.19 -2.08 10.54
N LYS A 188 3.17 -1.28 9.47
CA LYS A 188 3.77 0.06 9.44
C LYS A 188 3.11 1.00 10.45
N GLN A 189 1.77 1.00 10.53
CA GLN A 189 1.04 1.79 11.53
C GLN A 189 1.37 1.38 12.96
N PHE A 190 1.48 0.08 13.24
CA PHE A 190 1.89 -0.41 14.55
C PHE A 190 3.29 0.10 14.94
N LEU A 191 4.25 0.04 14.02
CA LEU A 191 5.61 0.55 14.25
C LEU A 191 5.63 2.07 14.47
N GLN A 192 4.83 2.82 13.72
CA GLN A 192 4.70 4.28 13.89
C GLN A 192 4.10 4.64 15.26
N ARG A 193 3.10 3.88 15.72
CA ARG A 193 2.41 4.12 16.99
C ARG A 193 3.26 3.73 18.20
N ASN A 194 4.11 2.71 18.07
CA ASN A 194 4.98 2.21 19.13
C ASN A 194 6.43 2.71 18.99
N ARG A 195 6.59 3.93 18.50
CA ARG A 195 7.90 4.46 18.11
C ARG A 195 8.94 4.50 19.23
N TYR A 196 8.54 4.79 20.47
CA TYR A 196 9.48 4.76 21.61
C TYR A 196 10.14 3.38 21.76
N PHE A 197 9.36 2.31 21.61
CA PHE A 197 9.86 0.94 21.65
C PHE A 197 10.74 0.62 20.44
N VAL A 198 10.39 1.14 19.26
CA VAL A 198 11.19 1.00 18.03
C VAL A 198 12.56 1.68 18.17
N ASP A 199 12.59 2.91 18.69
CA ASP A 199 13.80 3.72 18.83
C ASP A 199 14.72 3.20 19.96
N THR A 200 14.18 2.46 20.93
CA THR A 200 14.93 1.93 22.10
C THR A 200 15.39 0.47 21.90
N SER A 201 14.84 -0.26 20.94
CA SER A 201 15.19 -1.67 20.72
C SER A 201 16.54 -1.82 20.00
N TYR A 202 17.37 -2.71 20.53
CA TYR A 202 18.62 -3.14 19.88
C TYR A 202 18.40 -4.19 18.80
N ASN A 203 17.23 -4.84 18.75
CA ASN A 203 16.92 -5.91 17.81
C ASN A 203 15.73 -5.54 16.90
N PRO A 204 16.00 -5.05 15.67
CA PRO A 204 14.94 -4.69 14.71
C PRO A 204 14.17 -5.90 14.15
N ILE A 205 14.76 -7.09 14.12
CA ILE A 205 14.08 -8.31 13.69
C ILE A 205 12.97 -8.66 14.68
N TYR A 206 13.28 -8.63 15.97
CA TYR A 206 12.30 -8.90 17.03
C TYR A 206 11.12 -7.91 16.99
N LEU A 207 11.38 -6.63 16.72
CA LEU A 207 10.33 -5.63 16.53
C LEU A 207 9.40 -5.95 15.36
N LEU A 208 9.96 -6.34 14.23
CA LEU A 208 9.20 -6.71 13.04
C LEU A 208 8.37 -7.97 13.28
N LEU A 209 8.90 -8.95 14.01
CA LEU A 209 8.15 -10.14 14.45
C LEU A 209 6.97 -9.78 15.34
N ILE A 210 7.16 -8.90 16.34
CA ILE A 210 6.07 -8.41 17.18
C ILE A 210 5.02 -7.69 16.34
N ALA A 211 5.43 -6.85 15.38
CA ALA A 211 4.50 -6.14 14.53
C ALA A 211 3.66 -7.10 13.65
N CYS A 212 4.29 -8.16 13.13
CA CYS A 212 3.59 -9.21 12.39
C CYS A 212 2.59 -9.97 13.26
N SER A 213 2.93 -10.24 14.53
CA SER A 213 2.04 -10.96 15.45
C SER A 213 0.79 -10.17 15.86
N GLN A 214 0.71 -8.88 15.54
CA GLN A 214 -0.50 -8.07 15.76
C GLN A 214 -1.60 -8.33 14.73
N ILE A 215 -1.28 -9.00 13.61
CA ILE A 215 -2.28 -9.30 12.58
C ILE A 215 -3.17 -10.43 13.09
N THR A 216 -4.43 -10.07 13.39
CA THR A 216 -5.43 -11.02 13.88
C THR A 216 -6.31 -11.56 12.74
N PRO A 217 -6.91 -12.76 12.88
CA PRO A 217 -7.82 -13.31 11.88
C PRO A 217 -8.97 -12.36 11.49
N ARG A 218 -9.47 -11.58 12.46
CA ARG A 218 -10.53 -10.58 12.22
C ARG A 218 -10.06 -9.46 11.29
N MET A 219 -8.81 -9.01 11.43
CA MET A 219 -8.26 -7.97 10.55
C MET A 219 -8.05 -8.53 9.14
N VAL A 220 -7.56 -9.77 9.05
CA VAL A 220 -7.38 -10.47 7.78
C VAL A 220 -8.67 -10.57 6.99
N GLU A 221 -9.79 -10.92 7.64
CA GLU A 221 -11.10 -10.92 6.99
C GLU A 221 -11.41 -9.56 6.33
N GLY A 222 -11.11 -8.47 7.03
CA GLY A 222 -11.22 -7.12 6.50
C GLY A 222 -10.29 -6.85 5.31
N TYR A 223 -9.06 -7.35 5.35
CA TYR A 223 -8.09 -7.20 4.25
C TYR A 223 -8.56 -7.92 2.98
N PHE A 224 -8.99 -9.16 3.13
CA PHE A 224 -9.52 -9.96 2.02
C PHE A 224 -10.79 -9.34 1.44
N ARG A 225 -11.68 -8.80 2.27
CA ARG A 225 -12.88 -8.07 1.80
C ARG A 225 -12.49 -6.80 1.06
N GLY A 226 -11.50 -6.05 1.56
CA GLY A 226 -10.97 -4.86 0.92
C GLY A 226 -10.35 -5.12 -0.46
N SER A 227 -9.82 -6.32 -0.68
CA SER A 227 -9.24 -6.75 -1.96
C SER A 227 -10.20 -7.55 -2.86
N GLY A 228 -11.46 -7.72 -2.46
CA GLY A 228 -12.51 -8.31 -3.32
C GLY A 228 -12.65 -9.83 -3.27
N TYR A 229 -12.23 -10.50 -2.19
CA TYR A 229 -12.30 -11.96 -2.04
C TYR A 229 -13.56 -12.49 -1.32
N PHE A 230 -14.52 -11.63 -0.95
CA PHE A 230 -15.77 -11.98 -0.26
C PHE A 230 -17.01 -11.56 -1.06
#